data_AF-A0A4R1IAH7-F1
#
_entry.id   AF-A0A4R1IAH7-F1
#
_cell.length_a   1.000
_cell.length_b   1.000
_cell.length_c   1.000
_cell.angle_alpha   90.00
_cell.angle_beta   90.00
_cell.angle_gamma   90.00
#
_symmetry.space_group_name_H-M   'P 1'
#
loop_
_entity.id
_entity.type
_entity.pdbx_description
1 polymer ?
#
loop_
_entity_poly.entity_id
_entity_poly.type
_entity_poly.pdbx_seq_one_letter_code
_entity_poly.pdbx_strand_id
1 'polypeptide(L)'
;MPSTFVILTMSLAGCQTAQLEHQPADHMRPIVGMTMAEFSRYTGLTPVDQYDIEGGRLFVLLGQKDIIAVPGRFGAPGLASAATCRILLVARPIGDASGASNLRIDGVQWIGECTNSR
;
A
#
# COMPACT_ATOMS: atom_id res chain seq x y z
N MET A 1 -14.25 14.00 63.59
CA MET A 1 -13.96 12.89 62.65
C MET A 1 -14.60 13.24 61.31
N PRO A 2 -13.95 13.02 60.15
CA PRO A 2 -12.84 13.82 59.66
C PRO A 2 -13.06 14.36 58.22
N SER A 3 -12.17 15.29 57.86
CA SER A 3 -11.54 15.44 56.55
C SER A 3 -12.37 15.74 55.29
N THR A 4 -12.28 17.01 54.90
CA THR A 4 -12.02 17.52 53.55
C THR A 4 -11.44 16.46 52.58
N PHE A 5 -12.17 16.16 51.50
CA PHE A 5 -11.64 15.43 50.36
C PHE A 5 -11.69 16.32 49.11
N VAL A 6 -10.58 17.02 48.84
CA VAL A 6 -10.32 17.68 47.56
C VAL A 6 -10.01 16.58 46.55
N ILE A 7 -10.95 16.27 45.67
CA ILE A 7 -10.72 15.37 44.54
C ILE A 7 -10.14 16.21 43.40
N LEU A 8 -8.80 16.30 43.43
CA LEU A 8 -7.95 16.80 42.36
C LEU A 8 -7.72 15.63 41.38
N THR A 9 -8.68 15.35 40.49
CA THR A 9 -8.50 14.34 39.44
C THR A 9 -7.86 14.95 38.20
N MET A 10 -6.55 14.73 38.14
CA MET A 10 -5.66 14.59 36.99
C MET A 10 -6.21 15.01 35.63
N SER A 11 -5.56 16.04 35.10
CA SER A 11 -5.39 16.34 33.69
C SER A 11 -5.03 15.06 32.93
N LEU A 12 -5.98 14.52 32.16
CA LEU A 12 -5.63 13.63 31.05
C LEU A 12 -4.86 14.48 30.04
N ALA A 13 -3.53 14.46 30.14
CA ALA A 13 -2.67 14.72 29.01
C ALA A 13 -3.03 13.69 27.93
N GLY A 14 -3.96 14.06 27.06
CA GLY A 14 -4.21 13.33 25.83
C GLY A 14 -2.92 13.39 25.02
N CYS A 15 -2.06 12.39 25.19
CA CYS A 15 -1.19 11.95 24.11
C CYS A 15 -2.14 11.54 22.99
N GLN A 16 -2.53 12.51 22.17
CA GLN A 16 -3.08 12.23 20.87
C GLN A 16 -1.91 11.67 20.07
N THR A 17 -1.61 10.38 20.27
CA THR A 17 -0.97 9.60 19.25
C THR A 17 -1.88 9.75 18.05
N ALA A 18 -1.49 10.63 17.14
CA ALA A 18 -1.97 10.61 15.77
C ALA A 18 -1.67 9.21 15.27
N GLN A 19 -2.62 8.31 15.51
CA GLN A 19 -2.65 7.01 14.92
C GLN A 19 -2.76 7.34 13.44
N LEU A 20 -1.61 7.29 12.75
CA LEU A 20 -1.61 7.16 11.31
C LEU A 20 -2.45 5.92 11.08
N GLU A 21 -3.74 6.13 10.81
CA GLU A 21 -4.59 5.14 10.18
C GLU A 21 -3.93 4.88 8.83
N HIS A 22 -3.00 3.94 8.83
CA HIS A 22 -2.72 3.14 7.66
C HIS A 22 -4.09 2.59 7.26
N GLN A 23 -4.69 3.19 6.23
CA GLN A 23 -5.85 2.63 5.54
C GLN A 23 -5.34 1.75 4.40
N PRO A 24 -4.95 0.48 4.62
CA PRO A 24 -5.03 -0.49 3.56
C PRO A 24 -6.46 -1.01 3.58
N ALA A 25 -7.35 -0.59 2.67
CA ALA A 25 -8.35 -1.53 2.13
C ALA A 25 -9.46 -0.95 1.23
N ASP A 26 -9.83 0.33 1.25
CA ASP A 26 -11.13 0.67 0.64
C ASP A 26 -11.14 0.70 -0.91
N HIS A 27 -9.97 0.73 -1.56
CA HIS A 27 -9.86 0.50 -3.00
C HIS A 27 -9.67 -0.98 -3.38
N MET A 28 -9.72 -1.89 -2.41
CA MET A 28 -9.66 -3.34 -2.62
C MET A 28 -11.00 -3.88 -3.15
N ARG A 29 -11.34 -3.55 -4.40
CA ARG A 29 -12.00 -4.60 -5.21
C ARG A 29 -11.07 -5.82 -5.16
N PRO A 30 -11.58 -7.06 -5.03
CA PRO A 30 -10.70 -8.21 -5.07
C PRO A 30 -10.09 -8.25 -6.47
N ILE A 31 -8.85 -7.74 -6.59
CA ILE A 31 -7.99 -7.85 -7.77
C ILE A 31 -7.82 -9.34 -8.08
N VAL A 32 -7.84 -10.17 -7.03
CA VAL A 32 -7.96 -11.62 -7.10
C VAL A 32 -9.25 -12.00 -7.81
N GLY A 33 -9.13 -12.76 -8.90
CA GLY A 33 -10.21 -13.17 -9.77
C GLY A 33 -10.30 -12.37 -11.07
N MET A 34 -9.70 -11.18 -11.15
CA MET A 34 -9.61 -10.42 -12.41
C MET A 34 -8.53 -10.99 -13.31
N THR A 35 -8.71 -10.83 -14.62
CA THR A 35 -7.64 -11.05 -15.59
C THR A 35 -6.62 -9.92 -15.54
N MET A 36 -5.39 -10.18 -15.97
CA MET A 36 -4.37 -9.12 -16.06
C MET A 36 -4.77 -7.99 -17.02
N ALA A 37 -5.53 -8.33 -18.07
CA ALA A 37 -6.10 -7.33 -18.99
C ALA A 37 -7.11 -6.42 -18.28
N GLU A 38 -8.01 -6.97 -17.47
CA GLU A 38 -8.97 -6.20 -16.68
C GLU A 38 -8.28 -5.36 -15.62
N PHE A 39 -7.28 -5.92 -14.93
CA PHE A 39 -6.49 -5.20 -13.95
C PHE A 39 -5.79 -3.97 -14.57
N SER A 40 -5.17 -4.15 -15.73
CA SER A 40 -4.47 -3.05 -16.43
C SER A 40 -5.45 -1.97 -16.87
N ARG A 41 -6.66 -2.34 -17.31
CA ARG A 41 -7.73 -1.39 -17.65
C ARG A 41 -8.27 -0.66 -16.42
N TYR A 42 -8.40 -1.35 -15.29
CA TYR A 42 -8.95 -0.81 -14.06
C TYR A 42 -7.99 0.16 -13.36
N THR A 43 -6.69 -0.18 -13.33
CA THR A 43 -5.67 0.58 -12.59
C THR A 43 -4.86 1.53 -13.47
N GLY A 44 -4.84 1.31 -14.80
CA GLY A 44 -3.91 1.98 -15.71
C GLY A 44 -2.45 1.55 -15.54
N LEU A 45 -2.16 0.62 -14.61
CA LEU A 45 -0.82 0.12 -14.37
C LEU A 45 -0.47 -0.97 -15.38
N THR A 46 0.78 -0.97 -15.81
CA THR A 46 1.34 -2.01 -16.66
C THR A 46 2.52 -2.66 -15.96
N PRO A 47 2.76 -3.98 -16.17
CA PRO A 47 3.92 -4.63 -15.61
C PRO A 47 5.21 -4.00 -16.12
N VAL A 48 6.12 -3.70 -15.20
CA VAL A 48 7.49 -3.32 -15.54
C VAL A 48 8.35 -4.56 -15.79
N ASP A 49 7.94 -5.69 -15.21
CA ASP A 49 8.62 -6.97 -15.38
C ASP A 49 7.66 -8.14 -15.20
N GLN A 50 8.05 -9.31 -15.72
CA GLN A 50 7.30 -10.56 -15.59
C GLN A 50 8.24 -11.77 -15.52
N TYR A 51 7.90 -12.72 -14.66
CA TYR A 51 8.66 -13.95 -14.43
C TYR A 51 7.73 -15.14 -14.51
N ASP A 52 8.08 -16.15 -15.30
CA ASP A 52 7.35 -17.41 -15.28
C ASP A 52 7.66 -18.15 -13.96
N ILE A 53 6.62 -18.64 -13.30
CA ILE A 53 6.71 -19.37 -12.03
C ILE A 53 5.97 -20.71 -12.19
N GLU A 54 6.19 -21.64 -11.27
CA GLU A 54 5.44 -22.90 -11.29
C GLU A 54 3.93 -22.64 -11.23
N GLY A 55 3.21 -23.10 -12.25
CA GLY A 55 1.76 -22.95 -12.36
C GLY A 55 1.25 -21.57 -12.83
N GLY A 56 2.12 -20.64 -13.24
CA GLY A 56 1.67 -19.33 -13.72
C GLY A 56 2.77 -18.32 -14.02
N ARG A 57 2.47 -17.05 -13.75
CA ARG A 57 3.37 -15.92 -13.98
C ARG A 57 3.28 -14.92 -12.83
N LEU A 58 4.43 -14.45 -12.38
CA LEU A 58 4.56 -13.32 -11.48
C LEU A 58 4.75 -12.04 -12.29
N PHE A 59 4.00 -11.01 -11.98
CA PHE A 59 4.13 -9.70 -12.59
C PHE A 59 4.57 -8.69 -11.55
N VAL A 60 5.55 -7.86 -11.91
CA VAL A 60 6.04 -6.77 -11.08
C VAL A 60 5.50 -5.46 -11.64
N LEU A 61 4.84 -4.68 -10.80
CA LEU A 61 4.36 -3.35 -11.14
C LEU A 61 4.94 -2.33 -10.18
N LEU A 62 5.11 -1.11 -10.67
CA LEU A 62 5.47 0.04 -9.85
C LEU A 62 4.20 0.81 -9.52
N GLY A 63 3.96 1.03 -8.22
CA GLY A 63 2.91 1.89 -7.72
C GLY A 63 3.29 3.36 -7.82
N GLN A 64 2.54 4.20 -7.08
CA GLN A 64 2.86 5.63 -6.99
C GLN A 64 4.24 5.83 -6.32
N LYS A 65 4.89 6.93 -6.70
CA LYS A 65 6.14 7.37 -6.09
C LYS A 65 5.80 8.39 -5.01
N ASP A 66 6.16 8.07 -3.78
CA ASP A 66 5.96 8.97 -2.64
C ASP A 66 7.25 9.69 -2.31
N ILE A 67 7.16 11.01 -2.19
CA ILE A 67 8.28 11.87 -1.79
C ILE A 67 8.00 12.35 -0.37
N ILE A 68 8.84 11.93 0.56
CA ILE A 68 8.80 12.38 1.95
C ILE A 68 9.85 13.47 2.10
N ALA A 69 9.42 14.70 2.34
CA ALA A 69 10.28 15.83 2.58
C ALA A 69 10.19 16.28 4.05
N VAL A 70 11.32 16.27 4.75
CA VAL A 70 11.44 16.81 6.11
C VAL A 70 12.08 18.20 6.00
N PRO A 71 11.35 19.28 6.33
CA PRO A 71 11.90 20.62 6.27
C PRO A 71 12.99 20.78 7.34
N GLY A 72 14.10 21.39 6.95
CA GLY A 72 15.18 21.73 7.88
C GLY A 72 14.70 22.71 8.95
N ARG A 73 15.14 22.52 10.19
CA ARG A 73 14.91 23.45 11.32
C ARG A 73 16.20 23.60 12.13
N PHE A 74 16.36 24.78 12.74
CA PHE A 74 17.48 25.09 13.65
C PHE A 74 18.88 24.84 13.07
N GLY A 75 19.12 25.25 11.82
CA GLY A 75 20.43 25.12 11.17
C GLY A 75 20.73 23.74 10.61
N ALA A 76 19.86 22.75 10.78
CA ALA A 76 19.95 21.47 10.08
C ALA A 76 19.41 21.59 8.64
N PRO A 77 20.07 20.96 7.64
CA PRO A 77 19.55 20.91 6.28
C PRO A 77 18.28 20.06 6.21
N GLY A 78 17.39 20.40 5.27
CA GLY A 78 16.24 19.55 4.96
C GLY A 78 16.66 18.27 4.24
N LEU A 79 15.87 17.22 4.40
CA LEU A 79 16.08 15.92 3.76
C LEU A 79 14.85 15.55 2.94
N ALA A 80 15.08 14.99 1.75
CA ALA A 80 14.03 14.42 0.93
C ALA A 80 14.40 12.97 0.58
N SER A 81 13.45 12.06 0.78
CA SER A 81 13.54 10.68 0.37
C SER A 81 12.42 10.37 -0.62
N ALA A 82 12.69 9.50 -1.58
CA ALA A 82 11.68 9.03 -2.51
C ALA A 82 11.60 7.50 -2.46
N ALA A 83 10.39 6.99 -2.26
CA ALA A 83 10.10 5.56 -2.31
C ALA A 83 9.13 5.28 -3.46
N THR A 84 9.21 4.07 -4.03
CA THR A 84 8.23 3.59 -5.00
C THR A 84 7.74 2.24 -4.54
N CYS A 85 6.44 2.13 -4.32
CA CYS A 85 5.80 0.86 -3.98
C CYS A 85 5.96 -0.13 -5.15
N ARG A 86 6.20 -1.40 -4.83
CA ARG A 86 6.16 -2.51 -5.79
C ARG A 86 4.93 -3.36 -5.52
N ILE A 87 4.25 -3.73 -6.60
CA ILE A 87 3.09 -4.62 -6.57
C ILE A 87 3.49 -5.90 -7.28
N LEU A 88 3.35 -7.02 -6.60
CA LEU A 88 3.61 -8.34 -7.13
C LEU A 88 2.26 -9.04 -7.34
N LEU A 89 1.94 -9.35 -8.59
CA LEU A 89 0.72 -10.06 -8.95
C LEU A 89 1.06 -11.46 -9.42
N VAL A 90 0.52 -12.47 -8.74
CA VAL A 90 0.60 -13.86 -9.18
C VAL A 90 -0.63 -14.14 -10.02
N ALA A 91 -0.43 -14.51 -11.28
CA ALA A 91 -1.52 -14.88 -12.18
C ALA A 91 -1.34 -16.30 -12.71
N ARG A 92 -2.46 -17.02 -12.86
CA ARG A 92 -2.51 -18.37 -13.41
C ARG A 92 -3.30 -18.39 -14.73
N PRO A 93 -2.94 -19.28 -15.66
CA PRO A 93 -3.70 -19.44 -16.89
C PRO A 93 -5.11 -19.97 -16.59
N ILE A 94 -6.12 -19.44 -17.27
CA ILE A 94 -7.53 -19.89 -17.17
C ILE A 94 -8.01 -20.65 -18.43
N GLY A 95 -7.10 -20.94 -19.36
CA GLY A 95 -7.36 -21.70 -20.58
C GLY A 95 -6.08 -21.84 -21.41
N ASP A 96 -6.22 -22.39 -22.62
CA ASP A 96 -5.07 -22.72 -23.48
C ASP A 96 -4.56 -21.54 -24.33
N ALA A 97 -5.30 -20.41 -24.30
CA ALA A 97 -4.96 -19.24 -25.08
C ALA A 97 -3.88 -18.39 -24.39
N SER A 98 -2.92 -17.90 -25.17
CA SER A 98 -1.88 -16.98 -24.69
C SER A 98 -2.42 -15.56 -24.51
N GLY A 99 -1.93 -14.83 -23.52
CA GLY A 99 -2.14 -13.37 -23.39
C GLY A 99 -2.74 -12.92 -22.06
N ALA A 100 -2.74 -11.60 -21.81
CA ALA A 100 -3.13 -11.01 -20.54
C ALA A 100 -4.60 -11.26 -20.13
N SER A 101 -5.49 -11.47 -21.10
CA SER A 101 -6.90 -11.82 -20.84
C SER A 101 -7.08 -13.27 -20.36
N ASN A 102 -6.07 -14.14 -20.56
CA ASN A 102 -6.11 -15.54 -20.16
C ASN A 102 -5.29 -15.81 -18.89
N LEU A 103 -4.78 -14.74 -18.25
CA LEU A 103 -4.03 -14.81 -17.00
C LEU A 103 -4.86 -14.18 -15.90
N ARG A 104 -5.42 -15.02 -15.02
CA ARG A 104 -6.21 -14.59 -13.88
C ARG A 104 -5.34 -14.40 -12.65
N ILE A 105 -5.47 -13.25 -12.02
CA ILE A 105 -4.73 -12.91 -10.81
C ILE A 105 -5.32 -13.74 -9.66
N ASP A 106 -4.46 -14.50 -9.01
CA ASP A 106 -4.82 -15.35 -7.86
C ASP A 106 -4.14 -14.88 -6.57
N GLY A 107 -3.13 -14.00 -6.66
CA GLY A 107 -2.46 -13.44 -5.50
C GLY A 107 -1.93 -12.03 -5.75
N VAL A 108 -1.92 -11.21 -4.70
CA VAL A 108 -1.39 -9.85 -4.71
C VAL A 108 -0.53 -9.64 -3.48
N GLN A 109 0.69 -9.15 -3.68
CA GLN A 109 1.58 -8.73 -2.61
C GLN A 109 2.07 -7.31 -2.88
N TRP A 110 2.10 -6.50 -1.83
CA TRP A 110 2.56 -5.12 -1.87
C TRP A 110 3.87 -5.03 -1.10
N ILE A 111 4.88 -4.41 -1.70
CA ILE A 111 6.21 -4.24 -1.11
C ILE A 111 6.53 -2.75 -1.06
N GLY A 112 6.83 -2.28 0.16
CA GLY A 112 7.06 -0.86 0.45
C GLY A 112 5.81 -0.15 0.96
N GLU A 113 5.92 1.14 1.22
CA GLU A 113 4.79 1.96 1.64
C GLU A 113 3.96 2.33 0.41
N CYS A 114 2.87 1.59 0.20
CA CYS A 114 1.91 1.84 -0.86
C CYS A 114 0.80 2.72 -0.28
N THR A 115 1.15 3.96 0.05
CA THR A 115 0.20 4.94 0.60
C THR A 115 -0.42 5.72 -0.55
N ASN A 116 -1.74 5.91 -0.52
CA ASN A 116 -2.39 6.86 -1.41
C ASN A 116 -2.25 8.26 -0.78
N SER A 117 -1.08 8.88 -0.90
CA SER A 117 -0.96 10.31 -0.58
C SER A 117 -1.42 11.13 -1.78
N ARG A 118 -2.75 11.23 -1.94
CA ARG A 118 -3.36 12.21 -2.84
C ARG A 118 -4.51 12.93 -2.17
#